data_AF-A0A8I5UGP4-F1
#
_entry.id   AF-A0A8I5UGP4-F1
#
_cell.length_a   1.000
_cell.length_b   1.000
_cell.length_c   1.000
_cell.angle_alpha   90.00
_cell.angle_beta   90.00
_cell.angle_gamma   90.00
#
_symmetry.space_group_name_H-M   'P 1'
#
loop_
_entity.id
_entity.type
_entity.pdbx_description
1 polymer ?
#
loop_
_entity_poly.entity_id
_entity_poly.type
_entity_poly.pdbx_seq_one_letter_code
_entity_poly.pdbx_strand_id
1 'polypeptide(L)'
;MLCGLLGRFKQSMESGLVKARNEQEEQEEKREIKRRLTRKLSQRPTVEELRERKILIRFSDYVEVADAQDYDRRADKPWTRLTAADKAAIRKELNEFKSTEMEVHELSRHLTRFHRP
;
A
#
# COMPACT_ATOMS: atom_id res chain seq x y z
N MET A 1 -14.08 30.87 -51.21
CA MET A 1 -13.58 29.63 -50.54
C MET A 1 -13.56 29.70 -49.01
N LEU A 2 -13.82 30.84 -48.35
CA LEU A 2 -13.73 30.96 -46.87
C LEU A 2 -15.06 30.82 -46.09
N CYS A 3 -16.21 30.66 -46.77
CA CYS A 3 -17.49 30.48 -46.08
C CYS A 3 -17.78 29.02 -45.64
N GLY A 4 -17.02 28.04 -46.15
CA GLY A 4 -17.25 26.61 -45.89
C GLY A 4 -16.53 26.03 -44.65
N LEU A 5 -15.52 26.71 -44.12
CA LEU A 5 -14.73 26.25 -42.96
C LEU A 5 -15.41 26.58 -41.61
N LEU A 6 -16.23 27.62 -41.56
CA LEU A 6 -17.01 27.99 -40.38
C LEU A 6 -18.22 27.07 -40.16
N GLY A 7 -18.71 26.40 -41.22
CA GLY A 7 -19.85 25.47 -41.12
C GLY A 7 -19.50 24.14 -40.46
N ARG A 8 -18.30 23.59 -40.70
CA ARG A 8 -17.85 22.34 -40.07
C ARG A 8 -17.43 22.50 -38.61
N PHE A 9 -16.96 23.68 -38.23
CA PHE A 9 -16.59 23.94 -36.84
C PHE A 9 -17.82 24.02 -35.93
N LYS A 10 -18.98 24.40 -36.48
CA LYS A 10 -20.25 24.45 -35.75
C LYS A 10 -20.89 23.07 -35.53
N GLN A 11 -20.72 22.16 -36.49
CA GLN A 11 -21.29 20.81 -36.44
C GLN A 11 -20.58 19.87 -35.43
N SER A 12 -19.33 20.18 -35.05
CA SER A 12 -18.60 19.40 -34.03
C SER A 12 -18.90 19.84 -32.59
N MET A 13 -19.61 20.94 -32.38
CA MET A 13 -20.03 21.42 -31.05
C MET A 13 -21.51 21.15 -30.73
N GLU A 14 -22.18 20.31 -31.53
CA GLU A 14 -23.58 19.90 -31.26
C GLU A 14 -23.71 18.42 -30.88
N SER A 15 -22.61 17.67 -30.78
CA SER A 15 -22.59 16.32 -30.17
C SER A 15 -22.10 16.36 -28.71
N GLY A 16 -22.81 17.15 -27.89
CA GLY A 16 -23.21 16.78 -26.53
C GLY A 16 -22.22 16.08 -25.60
N LEU A 17 -20.97 16.54 -25.51
CA LEU A 17 -19.97 15.99 -24.58
C LEU A 17 -19.94 16.70 -23.20
N VAL A 18 -21.05 17.32 -22.83
CA VAL A 18 -21.41 17.51 -21.42
C VAL A 18 -22.83 16.99 -21.33
N LYS A 19 -23.01 15.76 -20.86
CA LYS A 19 -24.30 15.34 -20.31
C LYS A 19 -24.61 16.38 -19.23
N ALA A 20 -25.53 17.30 -19.51
CA ALA A 20 -26.13 18.14 -18.49
C ALA A 20 -26.64 17.15 -17.45
N ARG A 21 -25.91 17.04 -16.33
CA ARG A 21 -26.24 16.09 -15.28
C ARG A 21 -27.66 16.44 -14.88
N ASN A 22 -28.58 15.53 -15.13
CA ASN A 22 -30.00 15.83 -15.00
C ASN A 22 -30.21 16.20 -13.53
N GLU A 23 -30.77 17.39 -13.25
CA GLU A 23 -31.00 17.84 -11.86
C GLU A 23 -31.79 16.79 -11.08
N GLN A 24 -32.64 16.03 -11.77
CA GLN A 24 -33.38 14.91 -11.24
C GLN A 24 -32.47 13.73 -10.80
N GLU A 25 -31.46 13.39 -11.60
CA GLU A 25 -30.47 12.35 -11.31
C GLU A 25 -29.59 12.75 -10.11
N GLU A 26 -29.21 14.03 -10.02
CA GLU A 26 -28.45 14.55 -8.87
C GLU A 26 -29.29 14.55 -7.57
N GLN A 27 -30.59 14.87 -7.67
CA GLN A 27 -31.51 14.80 -6.53
C GLN A 27 -31.74 13.35 -6.08
N GLU A 28 -31.81 12.40 -7.02
CA GLU A 28 -31.94 10.98 -6.72
C GLU A 28 -30.68 10.42 -6.05
N GLU A 29 -29.49 10.75 -6.55
CA GLU A 29 -28.21 10.43 -5.90
C GLU A 29 -28.14 11.01 -4.47
N LYS A 30 -28.51 12.27 -4.28
CA LYS A 30 -28.55 12.90 -2.94
C LYS A 30 -29.49 12.16 -2.00
N ARG A 31 -30.66 11.72 -2.49
CA ARG A 31 -31.63 10.92 -1.72
C ARG A 31 -31.05 9.56 -1.37
N GLU A 32 -30.38 8.90 -2.31
CA GLU A 32 -29.74 7.61 -2.08
C GLU A 32 -28.59 7.69 -1.07
N ILE A 33 -27.73 8.71 -1.21
CA ILE A 33 -26.65 9.00 -0.26
C ILE A 33 -27.22 9.23 1.13
N LYS A 34 -28.29 10.03 1.25
CA LYS A 34 -28.97 10.30 2.53
C LYS A 34 -29.54 9.02 3.14
N ARG A 35 -30.24 8.20 2.36
CA ARG A 35 -30.77 6.89 2.81
C ARG A 35 -29.66 5.96 3.30
N ARG A 36 -28.58 5.85 2.53
CA ARG A 36 -27.42 5.02 2.87
C ARG A 36 -26.74 5.52 4.14
N LEU A 37 -26.60 6.83 4.30
CA LEU A 37 -26.01 7.44 5.48
C LEU A 37 -26.88 7.17 6.72
N THR A 38 -28.19 7.39 6.65
CA THR A 38 -29.11 7.09 7.76
C THR A 38 -28.99 5.64 8.21
N ARG A 39 -28.96 4.69 7.28
CA ARG A 39 -28.78 3.26 7.60
C ARG A 39 -27.43 2.97 8.27
N LYS A 40 -26.34 3.58 7.79
CA LYS A 40 -25.01 3.42 8.39
C LYS A 40 -24.92 4.03 9.78
N LEU A 41 -25.57 5.16 10.01
CA LEU A 41 -25.59 5.83 11.31
C LEU A 41 -26.46 5.07 12.31
N SER A 42 -27.58 4.48 11.87
CA SER A 42 -28.46 3.67 12.74
C SER A 42 -27.86 2.33 13.13
N GLN A 43 -26.98 1.76 12.29
CA GLN A 43 -26.29 0.49 12.55
C GLN A 43 -24.88 0.70 13.12
N ARG A 44 -24.56 1.92 13.55
CA ARG A 44 -23.23 2.22 14.09
C ARG A 44 -23.10 1.49 15.44
N PRO A 45 -22.14 0.56 15.58
CA PRO A 45 -21.94 -0.15 16.83
C PRO A 45 -21.58 0.83 17.94
N THR A 46 -22.06 0.54 19.15
CA THR A 46 -21.75 1.37 20.31
C THR A 46 -20.28 1.25 20.70
N VAL A 47 -19.77 2.23 21.45
CA VAL A 47 -18.40 2.17 21.98
C VAL A 47 -18.22 0.93 22.86
N GLU A 48 -19.25 0.53 23.60
CA GLU A 48 -19.23 -0.65 24.45
C GLU A 48 -19.17 -1.95 23.61
N GLU A 49 -19.94 -2.06 22.54
CA GLU A 49 -19.85 -3.19 21.60
C GLU A 49 -18.47 -3.31 20.94
N LEU A 50 -17.82 -2.19 20.63
CA LEU A 50 -16.47 -2.19 20.07
C LEU A 50 -15.41 -2.62 21.10
N ARG A 51 -15.65 -2.35 22.39
CA ARG A 51 -14.84 -2.84 23.52
C ARG A 51 -15.05 -4.33 23.77
N GLU A 52 -16.30 -4.81 23.78
CA GLU A 52 -16.64 -6.23 23.91
C GLU A 52 -16.02 -7.07 22.79
N ARG A 53 -16.06 -6.55 21.56
CA ARG A 53 -15.43 -7.19 20.38
C ARG A 53 -13.91 -7.05 20.36
N LYS A 54 -13.30 -6.39 21.36
CA LYS A 54 -11.85 -6.11 21.47
C LYS A 54 -11.26 -5.42 20.23
N ILE A 55 -12.08 -4.69 19.47
CA ILE A 55 -11.64 -3.93 18.30
C ILE A 55 -10.88 -2.68 18.75
N LEU A 56 -11.28 -2.11 19.90
CA LEU A 56 -10.53 -1.04 20.55
C LEU A 56 -9.46 -1.70 21.44
N ILE A 57 -8.32 -2.07 20.84
CA ILE A 57 -7.11 -2.40 21.60
C ILE A 57 -6.80 -1.20 22.49
N ARG A 58 -6.79 -1.42 23.81
CA ARG A 58 -6.35 -0.43 24.79
C ARG A 58 -4.86 -0.66 25.04
N PHE A 59 -4.06 0.37 24.84
CA PHE A 59 -2.68 0.38 25.28
C PHE A 59 -2.65 0.83 26.75
N SER A 60 -1.74 0.26 27.54
CA SER A 60 -1.44 0.80 28.87
C SER A 60 -0.73 2.14 28.70
N ASP A 61 -1.19 3.16 29.42
CA ASP A 61 -0.48 4.44 29.49
C ASP A 61 0.75 4.35 30.42
N TYR A 62 0.82 3.29 31.23
CA TYR A 62 1.95 3.02 32.10
C TYR A 62 3.01 2.20 31.37
N VAL A 63 4.24 2.71 31.40
CA VAL A 63 5.44 2.07 30.83
C VAL A 63 6.45 1.87 31.95
N GLU A 64 6.80 0.62 32.23
CA GLU A 64 7.88 0.28 33.16
C GLU A 64 9.24 0.60 32.54
N VAL A 65 10.11 1.25 33.31
CA VAL A 65 11.47 1.59 32.91
C VAL A 65 12.43 0.92 33.88
N ALA A 66 13.44 0.24 33.33
CA ALA A 66 14.54 -0.35 34.08
C ALA A 66 15.87 0.06 33.43
N ASP A 67 16.92 0.12 34.23
CA ASP A 67 18.25 0.47 33.74
C ASP A 67 18.79 -0.65 32.84
N ALA A 68 19.27 -0.25 31.67
CA ALA A 68 20.00 -1.15 30.79
C ALA A 68 21.45 -1.28 31.27
N GLN A 69 22.09 -2.42 30.95
CA GLN A 69 23.51 -2.61 31.24
C GLN A 69 24.36 -1.49 30.61
N ASP A 70 25.24 -0.87 31.40
CA ASP A 70 26.20 0.14 30.94
C ASP A 70 27.51 -0.54 30.53
N TYR A 71 27.61 -0.86 29.24
CA TYR A 71 28.82 -1.41 28.64
C TYR A 71 28.94 -0.94 27.18
N ASP A 72 30.16 -1.00 26.66
CA ASP A 72 30.44 -0.63 25.29
C ASP A 72 29.86 -1.65 24.30
N ARG A 73 28.86 -1.22 23.54
CA ARG A 73 28.20 -2.01 22.48
C ARG A 73 28.74 -1.71 21.08
N ARG A 74 29.83 -0.94 20.96
CA ARG A 74 30.43 -0.62 19.66
C ARG A 74 31.00 -1.88 19.02
N ALA A 75 30.69 -2.06 17.74
CA ALA A 75 31.23 -3.11 16.89
C ALA A 75 31.66 -2.50 15.55
N ASP A 76 32.68 -3.07 14.93
CA ASP A 76 33.07 -2.70 13.58
C ASP A 76 31.92 -3.01 12.59
N LYS A 77 31.87 -2.24 11.50
CA LYS A 77 30.85 -2.37 10.45
C LYS A 77 31.53 -2.78 9.14
N PRO A 78 32.04 -4.02 9.02
CA PRO A 78 32.87 -4.44 7.89
C PRO A 78 32.14 -4.31 6.54
N TRP A 79 30.81 -4.44 6.52
CA TRP A 79 29.99 -4.25 5.32
C TRP A 79 30.10 -2.86 4.68
N THR A 80 30.53 -1.85 5.43
CA THR A 80 30.74 -0.48 4.91
C THR A 80 31.96 -0.35 4.01
N ARG A 81 32.94 -1.26 4.14
CA ARG A 81 34.21 -1.22 3.41
C ARG A 81 34.26 -2.17 2.21
N LEU A 82 33.13 -2.78 1.85
CA LEU A 82 33.05 -3.73 0.73
C LEU A 82 33.13 -3.03 -0.61
N THR A 83 34.11 -3.42 -1.42
CA THR A 83 34.27 -2.96 -2.80
C THR A 83 33.22 -3.58 -3.74
N ALA A 84 33.15 -3.09 -4.98
CA ALA A 84 32.28 -3.68 -6.00
C ALA A 84 32.69 -5.14 -6.32
N ALA A 85 34.00 -5.42 -6.32
CA ALA A 85 34.55 -6.75 -6.53
C ALA A 85 34.18 -7.70 -5.38
N ASP A 86 34.32 -7.26 -4.12
CA ASP A 86 33.95 -8.07 -2.96
C ASP A 86 32.47 -8.44 -3.00
N LYS A 87 31.61 -7.45 -3.32
CA LYS A 87 30.17 -7.72 -3.45
C LYS A 87 29.88 -8.69 -4.58
N ALA A 88 30.62 -8.66 -5.69
CA ALA A 88 30.44 -9.62 -6.78
C ALA A 88 30.86 -11.03 -6.36
N ALA A 89 32.00 -11.17 -5.68
CA ALA A 89 32.46 -12.44 -5.12
C ALA A 89 31.44 -13.02 -4.12
N ILE A 90 30.95 -12.21 -3.17
CA ILE A 90 29.96 -12.62 -2.17
C ILE A 90 28.64 -13.06 -2.84
N ARG A 91 28.19 -12.38 -3.90
CA ARG A 91 26.96 -12.79 -4.63
C ARG A 91 27.15 -14.15 -5.30
N LYS A 92 28.31 -14.38 -5.90
CA LYS A 92 28.65 -15.67 -6.53
C LYS A 92 28.68 -16.79 -5.48
N GLU A 93 29.38 -16.58 -4.37
CA GLU A 93 29.48 -17.53 -3.27
C GLU A 93 28.11 -17.87 -2.68
N LEU A 94 27.28 -16.86 -2.39
CA LEU A 94 25.93 -17.08 -1.86
C LEU A 94 25.01 -17.82 -2.83
N ASN A 95 25.14 -17.59 -4.14
CA ASN A 95 24.34 -18.30 -5.12
C ASN A 95 24.74 -19.76 -5.22
N GLU A 96 26.05 -20.05 -5.21
CA GLU A 96 26.59 -21.41 -5.18
C GLU A 96 26.05 -22.16 -3.96
N PHE A 97 26.29 -21.62 -2.75
CA PHE A 97 25.81 -22.18 -1.48
C PHE A 97 24.30 -22.47 -1.50
N LYS A 98 23.48 -21.52 -1.98
CA LYS A 98 22.02 -21.68 -2.03
C LYS A 98 21.55 -22.73 -3.02
N SER A 99 22.36 -23.05 -4.02
CA SER A 99 22.03 -24.00 -5.07
C SER A 99 22.47 -25.43 -4.76
N THR A 100 23.57 -25.60 -4.02
CA THR A 100 24.21 -26.91 -3.81
C THR A 100 24.21 -27.38 -2.36
N GLU A 101 24.30 -26.48 -1.39
CA GLU A 101 24.53 -26.84 0.03
C GLU A 101 23.34 -26.51 0.94
N MET A 102 22.63 -25.42 0.67
CA MET A 102 21.53 -24.97 1.53
C MET A 102 20.30 -25.86 1.35
N GLU A 103 19.97 -26.65 2.37
CA GLU A 103 18.76 -27.47 2.37
C GLU A 103 17.51 -26.60 2.43
N VAL A 104 16.63 -26.78 1.45
CA VAL A 104 15.33 -26.09 1.38
C VAL A 104 14.26 -27.10 1.00
N HIS A 105 13.18 -27.12 1.78
CA HIS A 105 12.01 -27.95 1.51
C HIS A 105 11.52 -27.73 0.06
N GLU A 106 11.15 -28.80 -0.63
CA GLU A 106 10.84 -28.77 -2.07
C GLU A 106 9.79 -27.72 -2.44
N LEU A 107 8.70 -27.64 -1.66
CA LEU A 107 7.64 -26.64 -1.86
C LEU A 107 8.10 -25.19 -1.66
N SER A 108 9.19 -24.98 -0.93
CA SER A 108 9.70 -23.64 -0.57
C SER A 108 10.89 -23.19 -1.42
N ARG A 109 11.38 -24.03 -2.36
CA ARG A 109 12.55 -23.68 -3.20
C ARG A 109 12.37 -22.40 -4.00
N HIS A 110 11.13 -22.07 -4.38
CA HIS A 110 10.81 -20.83 -5.10
C HIS A 110 11.02 -19.56 -4.25
N LEU A 111 11.14 -19.69 -2.93
CA LEU A 111 11.44 -18.58 -2.01
C LEU A 111 12.94 -18.32 -1.84
N THR A 112 13.80 -19.22 -2.35
CA THR A 112 15.25 -19.06 -2.26
C THR A 112 15.69 -17.79 -2.98
N ARG A 113 16.18 -16.80 -2.22
CA ARG A 113 16.59 -15.51 -2.77
C ARG A 113 17.99 -15.61 -3.39
N PHE A 114 18.05 -15.76 -4.71
CA PHE A 114 19.30 -15.66 -5.49
C PHE A 114 19.70 -14.21 -5.77
N HIS A 115 20.99 -13.92 -5.87
CA HIS A 115 21.55 -12.61 -6.18
C HIS A 115 21.91 -12.51 -7.67
N ARG A 116 21.98 -11.29 -8.22
CA ARG A 116 22.48 -11.10 -9.60
C ARG A 116 23.99 -11.38 -9.66
N PRO A 117 24.51 -11.97 -10.74
CA PRO A 117 25.95 -12.03 -10.99
C PRO A 117 26.60 -10.64 -10.89
#